data_AF-A0A8T5AJF6-F1
#
_entry.id   AF-A0A8T5AJF6-F1
#
_cell.length_a   1.000
_cell.length_b   1.000
_cell.length_c   1.000
_cell.angle_alpha   90.00
_cell.angle_beta   90.00
_cell.angle_gamma   90.00
#
_symmetry.space_group_name_H-M   'P 1'
#
loop_
_entity.id
_entity.type
_entity.pdbx_description
1 polymer ?
#
loop_
_entity_poly.entity_id
_entity_poly.type
_entity_poly.pdbx_seq_one_letter_code
_entity_poly.pdbx_strand_id
1 'polypeptide(L)'
;MTGLGLEGAWERAKLLKDWRSWADRIAVSAREVLAGSLKGVYVFGSVVRGEAVAASDVDLLVVAEALPDNQRGRSELKYEILRGAGLPDVNPFQIHLVDEREAEAYLRHTGRSILRIDGSED
;
A
#
# COMPACT_ATOMS: atom_id res chain seq x y z
N MET A 1 25.64 -0.59 -21.12
CA MET A 1 24.38 -0.31 -20.40
C MET A 1 24.32 -1.21 -19.17
N THR A 2 24.94 -0.80 -18.07
CA THR A 2 24.93 -1.51 -16.79
C THR A 2 25.21 -0.48 -15.69
N GLY A 3 24.24 0.40 -15.45
CA GLY A 3 24.22 1.32 -14.29
C GLY A 3 22.92 1.23 -13.47
N LEU A 4 21.89 0.52 -14.00
CA LEU A 4 20.51 0.62 -13.54
C LEU A 4 20.17 -0.18 -12.26
N GLY A 5 21.03 -1.11 -11.82
CA GLY A 5 20.70 -2.04 -10.73
C GLY A 5 20.91 -1.47 -9.32
N LEU A 6 22.00 -0.73 -9.11
CA LEU A 6 22.38 -0.21 -7.79
C LEU A 6 21.64 1.09 -7.45
N GLU A 7 21.45 1.96 -8.44
CA GLU A 7 20.71 3.23 -8.26
C GLU A 7 19.24 2.98 -7.90
N GLY A 8 18.55 2.12 -8.66
CA GLY A 8 17.16 1.77 -8.36
C GLY A 8 16.98 1.03 -7.03
N ALA A 9 17.92 0.16 -6.64
CA ALA A 9 17.90 -0.48 -5.32
C ALA A 9 18.08 0.53 -4.18
N TRP A 10 18.96 1.52 -4.36
CA TRP A 10 19.19 2.60 -3.40
C TRP A 10 17.96 3.53 -3.29
N GLU A 11 17.32 3.87 -4.40
CA GLU A 11 16.08 4.65 -4.41
C GLU A 11 14.95 3.91 -3.68
N ARG A 12 14.75 2.62 -3.97
CA ARG A 12 13.78 1.79 -3.22
C ARG A 12 14.08 1.77 -1.73
N ALA A 13 15.34 1.62 -1.31
CA ALA A 13 15.71 1.59 0.09
C ALA A 13 15.41 2.93 0.81
N LYS A 14 15.57 4.07 0.12
CA LYS A 14 15.17 5.39 0.66
C LYS A 14 13.65 5.46 0.88
N LEU A 15 12.87 5.06 -0.13
CA LEU A 15 11.41 5.03 -0.02
C LEU A 15 10.93 4.10 1.11
N LEU A 16 11.57 2.94 1.25
CA LEU A 16 11.31 2.00 2.32
C LEU A 16 11.64 2.58 3.70
N LYS A 17 12.73 3.33 3.84
CA LYS A 17 13.09 4.00 5.10
C LYS A 17 12.00 4.99 5.54
N ASP A 18 11.43 5.71 4.57
CA ASP A 18 10.40 6.72 4.79
C ASP A 18 8.97 6.17 4.57
N TRP A 19 8.78 4.85 4.71
CA TRP A 19 7.54 4.18 4.31
C TRP A 19 6.29 4.76 4.96
N ARG A 20 6.37 5.26 6.20
CA ARG A 20 5.21 5.82 6.92
C ARG A 20 4.65 7.04 6.20
N SER A 21 5.51 8.00 5.86
CA SER A 21 5.12 9.21 5.12
C SER A 21 4.49 8.89 3.77
N TRP A 22 5.07 7.90 3.06
CA TRP A 22 4.52 7.44 1.80
C TRP A 22 3.21 6.68 1.97
N ALA A 23 3.09 5.84 2.99
CA ALA A 23 1.86 5.12 3.31
C ALA A 23 0.72 6.09 3.65
N ASP A 24 0.99 7.17 4.37
CA ASP A 24 0.02 8.24 4.65
C ASP A 24 -0.44 8.91 3.35
N ARG A 25 0.49 9.24 2.43
CA ARG A 25 0.15 9.77 1.10
C ARG A 25 -0.69 8.80 0.28
N ILE A 26 -0.39 7.49 0.35
CA ILE A 26 -1.20 6.45 -0.28
C ILE A 26 -2.59 6.38 0.34
N ALA A 27 -2.72 6.50 1.67
CA ALA A 27 -4.00 6.51 2.35
C ALA A 27 -4.87 7.72 1.96
N VAL A 28 -4.26 8.91 1.85
CA VAL A 28 -4.92 10.12 1.34
C VAL A 28 -5.39 9.89 -0.10
N SER A 29 -4.51 9.41 -0.98
CA SER A 29 -4.90 9.15 -2.37
C SER A 29 -5.96 8.05 -2.50
N ALA A 30 -5.91 7.00 -1.68
CA ALA A 30 -6.95 5.97 -1.62
C ALA A 30 -8.31 6.56 -1.22
N ARG A 31 -8.32 7.51 -0.27
CA ARG A 31 -9.54 8.23 0.12
C ARG A 31 -10.10 9.07 -1.00
N GLU A 32 -9.25 9.71 -1.80
CA GLU A 32 -9.69 10.50 -2.96
C GLU A 32 -10.26 9.63 -4.08
N VAL A 33 -9.56 8.53 -4.42
CA VAL A 33 -9.92 7.63 -5.52
C VAL A 33 -11.17 6.81 -5.19
N LEU A 34 -11.26 6.27 -3.98
CA LEU A 34 -12.37 5.38 -3.56
C LEU A 34 -13.50 6.15 -2.86
N ALA A 35 -13.25 7.38 -2.41
CA ALA A 35 -14.23 8.26 -1.80
C ALA A 35 -15.04 7.54 -0.69
N GLY A 36 -16.38 7.59 -0.78
CA GLY A 36 -17.28 7.00 0.21
C GLY A 36 -17.26 5.47 0.29
N SER A 37 -16.57 4.77 -0.63
CA SER A 37 -16.44 3.31 -0.55
C SER A 37 -15.29 2.84 0.33
N LEU A 38 -14.32 3.70 0.65
CA LEU A 38 -13.17 3.34 1.47
C LEU A 38 -13.60 3.01 2.91
N LYS A 39 -13.23 1.81 3.40
CA LYS A 39 -13.50 1.35 4.76
C LYS A 39 -12.29 1.36 5.68
N GLY A 40 -11.10 1.21 5.11
CA GLY A 40 -9.86 1.33 5.88
C GLY A 40 -8.62 1.12 5.05
N VAL A 41 -7.52 1.70 5.52
CA VAL A 41 -6.18 1.49 4.97
C VAL A 41 -5.27 1.00 6.07
N TYR A 42 -4.58 -0.09 5.81
CA TYR A 42 -3.71 -0.74 6.77
C TYR A 42 -2.35 -1.02 6.15
N VAL A 43 -1.30 -0.94 6.96
CA VAL A 43 0.02 -1.48 6.61
C VAL A 43 0.20 -2.78 7.38
N PHE A 44 0.75 -3.79 6.73
CA PHE A 44 1.06 -5.07 7.37
C PHE A 44 2.40 -5.62 6.89
N GLY A 45 2.72 -6.84 7.30
CA GLY A 45 3.92 -7.52 6.81
C GLY A 45 5.20 -7.10 7.52
N SER A 46 6.32 -7.22 6.83
CA SER A 46 7.67 -7.14 7.40
C SER A 46 7.98 -5.79 8.05
N VAL A 47 7.47 -4.68 7.49
CA VAL A 47 7.68 -3.33 8.02
C VAL A 47 7.00 -3.10 9.37
N VAL A 48 5.86 -3.75 9.61
CA VAL A 48 5.17 -3.68 10.91
C VAL A 48 5.83 -4.60 11.93
N ARG A 49 6.35 -5.76 11.50
CA ARG A 49 7.08 -6.69 12.38
C ARG A 49 8.50 -6.24 12.74
N GLY A 50 9.03 -5.20 12.08
CA GLY A 50 10.41 -4.76 12.26
C GLY A 50 11.44 -5.68 11.59
N GLU A 51 11.02 -6.46 10.60
CA GLU A 51 11.83 -7.48 9.89
C GLU A 51 12.18 -7.06 8.45
N ALA A 52 11.79 -5.85 8.03
CA ALA A 52 12.01 -5.39 6.67
C ALA A 52 13.51 -5.25 6.35
N VAL A 53 13.91 -5.78 5.20
CA VAL A 53 15.24 -5.64 4.61
C VAL A 53 15.18 -4.72 3.38
N ALA A 54 16.33 -4.31 2.83
CA ALA A 54 16.37 -3.36 1.71
C ALA A 54 15.58 -3.81 0.46
N ALA A 55 15.37 -5.12 0.29
CA ALA A 55 14.59 -5.70 -0.80
C ALA A 55 13.11 -5.94 -0.44
N SER A 56 12.67 -5.64 0.79
CA SER A 56 11.29 -5.82 1.21
C SER A 56 10.34 -4.84 0.53
N ASP A 57 9.11 -5.29 0.32
CA ASP A 57 7.98 -4.44 -0.02
C ASP A 57 7.29 -3.93 1.25
N VAL A 58 6.55 -2.84 1.07
CA VAL A 58 5.60 -2.25 2.01
C VAL A 58 4.21 -2.68 1.56
N ASP A 59 3.63 -3.65 2.27
CA ASP A 59 2.30 -4.15 1.97
C ASP A 59 1.22 -3.27 2.59
N LEU A 60 0.35 -2.73 1.74
CA LEU A 60 -0.86 -2.02 2.15
C LEU A 60 -2.10 -2.85 1.84
N LEU A 61 -2.98 -2.99 2.82
CA LEU A 61 -4.33 -3.51 2.65
C LEU A 61 -5.28 -2.32 2.55
N VAL A 62 -5.94 -2.17 1.41
CA VAL A 62 -6.97 -1.17 1.18
C VAL A 62 -8.30 -1.89 1.10
N VAL A 63 -9.17 -1.64 2.08
CA VAL A 63 -10.48 -2.27 2.19
C VAL A 63 -11.53 -1.28 1.71
N ALA A 64 -12.34 -1.67 0.73
CA ALA A 64 -13.40 -0.82 0.20
C ALA A 64 -14.62 -1.63 -0.28
N GLU A 65 -15.76 -0.96 -0.37
CA GLU A 65 -16.99 -1.50 -0.95
C GLU A 65 -17.04 -1.25 -2.47
N ALA A 66 -17.99 -1.93 -3.14
CA ALA A 66 -18.31 -1.71 -4.55
C ALA A 66 -17.10 -1.80 -5.51
N LEU A 67 -16.16 -2.69 -5.20
CA LEU A 67 -14.99 -2.93 -6.04
C LEU A 67 -15.37 -3.62 -7.35
N PRO A 68 -14.63 -3.38 -8.45
CA PRO A 68 -14.78 -4.16 -9.67
C PRO A 68 -14.56 -5.66 -9.42
N ASP A 69 -15.39 -6.50 -10.03
CA ASP A 69 -15.27 -7.97 -9.94
C ASP A 69 -14.08 -8.51 -10.75
N ASN A 70 -13.52 -7.70 -11.65
CA ASN A 70 -12.44 -8.11 -12.53
C ASN A 70 -11.09 -7.54 -12.10
N GLN A 71 -10.04 -8.32 -12.36
CA GLN A 71 -8.67 -7.96 -11.98
C GLN A 71 -8.18 -6.67 -12.66
N ARG A 72 -8.67 -6.37 -13.87
CA ARG A 72 -8.25 -5.17 -14.61
C ARG A 72 -8.71 -3.89 -13.90
N GLY A 73 -10.00 -3.79 -13.56
CA GLY A 73 -10.55 -2.64 -12.85
C GLY A 73 -9.93 -2.46 -11.48
N ARG A 74 -9.68 -3.55 -10.74
CA ARG A 74 -8.94 -3.47 -9.47
C ARG A 74 -7.50 -3.00 -9.67
N SER A 75 -6.84 -3.39 -10.78
CA SER A 75 -5.47 -2.95 -11.09
C SER A 75 -5.41 -1.48 -11.49
N GLU A 76 -6.42 -0.99 -12.22
CA GLU A 76 -6.56 0.43 -12.58
C GLU A 76 -6.72 1.29 -11.31
N LEU A 77 -7.59 0.90 -10.38
CA LEU A 77 -7.73 1.61 -9.09
C LEU A 77 -6.42 1.62 -8.29
N LYS A 78 -5.73 0.49 -8.18
CA LYS A 78 -4.42 0.44 -7.49
C LYS A 78 -3.41 1.40 -8.11
N TYR A 79 -3.36 1.45 -9.43
CA TYR A 79 -2.45 2.32 -10.15
C TYR A 79 -2.82 3.80 -9.98
N GLU A 80 -4.11 4.15 -10.00
CA GLU A 80 -4.59 5.51 -9.72
C GLU A 80 -4.21 5.97 -8.31
N ILE A 81 -4.35 5.10 -7.30
CA ILE A 81 -3.95 5.38 -5.92
C ILE A 81 -2.44 5.62 -5.82
N LEU A 82 -1.61 4.73 -6.40
CA LEU A 82 -0.15 4.90 -6.35
C LEU A 82 0.30 6.16 -7.10
N ARG A 83 -0.35 6.46 -8.23
CA ARG A 83 -0.09 7.68 -9.01
C ARG A 83 -0.47 8.93 -8.22
N GLY A 84 -1.65 8.96 -7.59
CA GLY A 84 -2.10 10.10 -6.79
C GLY A 84 -1.23 10.33 -5.55
N ALA A 85 -0.66 9.25 -4.99
CA ALA A 85 0.33 9.35 -3.93
C ALA A 85 1.66 10.01 -4.38
N GLY A 86 1.91 10.13 -5.69
CA GLY A 86 3.11 10.76 -6.26
C GLY A 86 4.39 9.95 -6.04
N LEU A 87 4.26 8.62 -6.01
CA LEU A 87 5.39 7.70 -5.89
C LEU A 87 6.21 7.67 -7.20
N PRO A 88 7.54 7.45 -7.11
CA PRO A 88 8.34 7.11 -8.29
C PRO A 88 7.86 5.81 -8.95
N ASP A 89 8.10 5.66 -10.26
CA ASP A 89 7.72 4.46 -11.02
C ASP A 89 8.29 3.17 -10.38
N VAL A 90 9.53 3.25 -9.87
CA VAL A 90 10.16 2.17 -9.11
C VAL A 90 10.00 2.46 -7.62
N ASN A 91 9.05 1.79 -6.96
CA ASN A 91 8.77 1.98 -5.55
C ASN A 91 8.42 0.66 -4.83
N PRO A 92 8.67 0.55 -3.51
CA PRO A 92 8.46 -0.68 -2.76
C PRO A 92 7.01 -0.89 -2.28
N PHE A 93 6.02 -0.17 -2.79
CA PHE A 93 4.67 -0.22 -2.25
C PHE A 93 3.77 -1.17 -3.04
N GLN A 94 3.14 -2.09 -2.33
CA GLN A 94 2.19 -3.04 -2.90
C GLN A 94 0.81 -2.83 -2.29
N ILE A 95 -0.18 -2.55 -3.13
CA ILE A 95 -1.59 -2.43 -2.71
C ILE A 95 -2.32 -3.76 -2.92
N HIS A 96 -2.82 -4.30 -1.82
CA HIS A 96 -3.83 -5.35 -1.75
C HIS A 96 -5.20 -4.67 -1.60
N LEU A 97 -5.88 -4.47 -2.73
CA LEU A 97 -7.23 -3.88 -2.79
C LEU A 97 -8.27 -5.00 -2.69
N VAL A 98 -9.05 -4.97 -1.61
CA VAL A 98 -9.95 -6.07 -1.21
C VAL A 98 -11.30 -5.55 -0.73
N ASP A 99 -12.32 -6.38 -0.83
CA ASP A 99 -13.58 -6.15 -0.13
C ASP A 99 -13.50 -6.58 1.34
N GLU A 100 -14.55 -6.34 2.13
CA GLU A 100 -14.59 -6.70 3.56
C GLU A 100 -14.44 -8.21 3.79
N ARG A 101 -15.02 -9.05 2.92
CA ARG A 101 -15.00 -10.51 3.06
C ARG A 101 -13.59 -11.05 2.83
N GLU A 102 -12.93 -10.54 1.80
CA GLU A 102 -11.55 -10.82 1.46
C GLU A 102 -10.60 -10.30 2.56
N ALA A 103 -10.87 -9.11 3.10
CA ALA A 103 -10.07 -8.50 4.17
C ALA A 103 -10.02 -9.37 5.43
N GLU A 104 -11.11 -10.04 5.78
CA GLU A 104 -11.12 -10.93 6.95
C GLU A 104 -10.03 -12.01 6.88
N ALA A 105 -9.73 -12.54 5.69
CA ALA A 105 -8.65 -13.52 5.52
C ALA A 105 -7.29 -12.91 5.87
N TYR A 106 -7.02 -11.68 5.42
CA TYR A 106 -5.79 -10.97 5.79
C TYR A 106 -5.73 -10.73 7.28
N LEU A 107 -6.77 -10.12 7.86
CA LEU A 107 -6.84 -9.77 9.28
C LEU A 107 -6.63 -10.99 10.20
N ARG A 108 -7.19 -12.14 9.83
CA ARG A 108 -7.00 -13.41 10.56
C ARG A 108 -5.54 -13.88 10.54
N HIS A 109 -4.86 -13.81 9.40
CA HIS A 109 -3.49 -14.33 9.25
C HIS A 109 -2.42 -13.33 9.72
N THR A 110 -2.68 -12.03 9.67
CA THR A 110 -1.71 -11.01 10.11
C THR A 110 -1.68 -10.82 11.63
N GLY A 111 -2.73 -11.21 12.35
CA GLY A 111 -2.81 -11.07 13.80
C GLY A 111 -2.54 -9.63 14.25
N ARG A 112 -1.58 -9.43 15.18
CA ARG A 112 -1.15 -8.09 15.64
C ARG A 112 -0.21 -7.34 14.68
N SER A 113 0.20 -7.95 13.57
CA SER A 113 1.17 -7.38 12.62
C SER A 113 0.48 -6.54 11.55
N ILE A 114 -0.44 -5.67 11.97
CA ILE A 114 -1.20 -4.78 11.11
C ILE A 114 -1.43 -3.45 11.83
N LEU A 115 -1.25 -2.35 11.10
CA LEU A 115 -1.42 -0.99 11.58
C LEU A 115 -2.45 -0.28 10.70
N ARG A 116 -3.54 0.22 11.30
CA ARG A 116 -4.49 1.10 10.61
C ARG A 116 -3.88 2.50 10.50
N ILE A 117 -3.92 3.10 9.31
CA ILE A 117 -3.25 4.39 9.00
C ILE A 117 -4.18 5.47 8.46
N ASP A 118 -5.44 5.17 8.18
CA ASP A 118 -6.43 6.13 7.67
C ASP A 118 -7.14 6.94 8.78
N GLY A 119 -6.64 6.88 10.02
CA GLY A 119 -7.29 7.41 11.22
C GLY A 119 -6.92 8.83 11.65
N SER A 120 -6.22 9.62 10.83
CA SER A 120 -6.06 11.05 11.09
C SER A 120 -7.30 11.80 10.59
N GLU A 121 -8.31 11.89 11.46
CA GLU A 121 -9.24 13.03 11.45
C GLU A 121 -8.45 14.24 11.98
N ASP A 122 -8.24 15.26 11.15
CA ASP A 122 -8.03 16.63 11.62
C ASP A 122 -9.38 17.23 12.04
#